data_AF-A0A970G817-F1
#
_entry.id   AF-A0A970G817-F1
#
_cell.length_a   1.000
_cell.length_b   1.000
_cell.length_c   1.000
_cell.angle_alpha   90.00
_cell.angle_beta   90.00
_cell.angle_gamma   90.00
#
_symmetry.space_group_name_H-M   'P 1'
#
loop_
_entity.id
_entity.type
_entity.pdbx_description
1 polymer ?
#
loop_
_entity_poly.entity_id
_entity_poly.type
_entity_poly.pdbx_seq_one_letter_code
_entity_poly.pdbx_strand_id
1 'polypeptide(L)' 'MKFCDPEEYDYPYIKTDLEESHIPLLHVEIEQQMDSVEQVRTRLQAFAEILRDK' A
#
# COMPACT_ATOMS: atom_id res chain seq x y z
N MET A 1 -7.91 -4.52 3.02
CA MET A 1 -9.26 -4.77 2.45
C MET A 1 -10.11 -3.55 2.72
N LYS A 2 -10.87 -3.06 1.73
CA LYS A 2 -11.76 -1.92 1.92
C LYS A 2 -12.76 -2.20 3.05
N PHE A 3 -12.91 -1.25 3.99
CA PHE A 3 -13.77 -1.34 5.18
C PHE A 3 -13.46 -2.52 6.12
N CYS A 4 -12.19 -2.88 6.28
CA CYS A 4 -11.74 -3.85 7.27
C CYS A 4 -11.21 -3.13 8.51
N ASP A 5 -12.08 -2.88 9.49
CA ASP A 5 -11.70 -2.15 10.72
C ASP A 5 -10.45 -2.70 11.41
N PRO A 6 -10.26 -4.04 11.57
CA PRO A 6 -9.03 -4.58 12.16
C PRO A 6 -7.76 -4.15 11.42
N GLU A 7 -7.76 -4.20 10.08
CA GLU A 7 -6.61 -3.76 9.28
C GLU A 7 -6.39 -2.26 9.36
N GLU A 8 -7.47 -1.46 9.41
CA GLU A 8 -7.39 0.00 9.52
C GLU A 8 -6.83 0.44 10.88
N TYR A 9 -7.19 -0.26 11.97
CA TYR A 9 -6.62 -0.02 13.30
C TYR A 9 -5.15 -0.41 13.39
N ASP A 10 -4.72 -1.48 12.71
CA ASP A 10 -3.33 -1.95 12.73
C ASP A 10 -2.40 -1.13 11.81
N TYR A 11 -2.93 -0.59 10.71
CA TYR A 11 -2.14 0.09 9.68
C TYR A 11 -1.25 1.24 10.20
N PRO A 12 -1.71 2.14 11.10
CA PRO A 12 -0.86 3.21 11.64
C PRO A 12 0.40 2.69 12.32
N TYR A 13 0.29 1.62 13.11
CA TYR A 13 1.42 1.02 13.81
C TYR A 13 2.42 0.40 12.82
N ILE A 14 1.90 -0.41 11.88
CA ILE A 14 2.73 -1.04 10.84
C ILE A 14 3.46 0.01 10.01
N LYS A 15 2.75 1.09 9.62
CA LYS A 15 3.33 2.17 8.83
C LYS A 15 4.46 2.87 9.59
N THR A 16 4.25 3.23 10.85
CA THR A 16 5.27 3.89 11.67
C THR A 16 6.51 3.02 11.82
N ASP A 17 6.35 1.74 12.15
CA ASP A 17 7.49 0.82 12.34
C ASP A 17 8.33 0.66 11.05
N LEU A 18 7.68 0.60 9.89
CA LEU A 18 8.36 0.51 8.59
C LEU A 18 9.05 1.82 8.21
N GLU A 19 8.42 2.97 8.48
CA GLU A 19 9.01 4.29 8.25
C GLU A 19 10.28 4.51 9.11
N GLU A 20 10.22 4.17 10.40
CA GLU A 20 11.38 4.24 11.31
C GLU A 20 12.51 3.29 10.88
N SER A 21 12.16 2.13 10.33
CA SER A 21 13.09 1.15 9.78
C SER A 21 13.61 1.51 8.37
N HIS A 22 13.19 2.65 7.80
CA HIS A 22 13.53 3.09 6.45
C HIS A 22 13.13 2.10 5.34
N ILE A 23 12.11 1.27 5.61
CA ILE A 23 11.58 0.27 4.68
C ILE A 23 10.45 0.93 3.85
N PRO A 24 10.54 0.97 2.51
CA PRO A 24 9.49 1.50 1.67
C PRO A 24 8.18 0.71 1.81
N LEU A 25 7.06 1.42 1.89
CA LEU A 25 5.71 0.86 1.98
C LEU A 25 4.80 1.46 0.91
N LEU A 26 4.00 0.61 0.26
CA LEU A 26 2.89 1.02 -0.59
C LEU A 26 1.58 0.46 -0.01
N HIS A 27 0.67 1.35 0.39
CA HIS A 27 -0.68 0.95 0.79
C HIS A 27 -1.62 0.88 -0.40
N VAL A 28 -2.22 -0.29 -0.65
CA VAL A 28 -3.18 -0.51 -1.73
C VAL A 28 -4.52 -0.91 -1.13
N GLU A 29 -5.56 -0.15 -1.46
CA GLU A 29 -6.92 -0.50 -1.10
C GLU A 29 -7.47 -1.52 -2.12
N ILE A 30 -8.11 -2.57 -1.60
CA ILE A 30 -8.70 -3.63 -2.42
C ILE A 30 -10.20 -3.64 -2.18
N GLU A 31 -10.96 -3.48 -3.25
CA GLU A 31 -12.42 -3.59 -3.27
C GLU A 31 -12.81 -4.83 -4.08
N GLN A 32 -13.67 -5.70 -3.53
CA GLN A 32 -14.00 -6.98 -4.16
C GLN A 32 -14.78 -6.82 -5.47
N GLN A 33 -15.51 -5.72 -5.63
CA GLN A 33 -16.30 -5.39 -6.82
C GLN A 33 -15.62 -4.32 -7.67
N MET A 34 -14.30 -4.25 -7.68
CA MET A 34 -13.56 -3.29 -8.51
C MET A 34 -13.76 -3.58 -10.00
N ASP A 35 -14.32 -2.60 -10.73
CA ASP A 35 -14.49 -2.69 -12.19
C ASP A 35 -13.18 -2.45 -12.96
N SER A 36 -12.17 -1.85 -12.32
CA SER A 36 -10.88 -1.55 -12.93
C SER A 36 -9.74 -1.60 -11.91
N VAL A 37 -8.61 -2.20 -12.31
CA VAL A 37 -7.37 -2.30 -11.51
C VAL A 37 -6.29 -1.31 -11.96
N GLU A 38 -6.59 -0.44 -12.93
CA GLU A 38 -5.56 0.37 -13.59
C GLU A 38 -4.90 1.39 -12.64
N GLN A 39 -5.64 1.92 -11.67
CA GLN A 39 -5.05 2.76 -10.61
C GLN A 39 -4.03 1.98 -9.77
N VAL A 40 -4.36 0.74 -9.40
CA VAL A 40 -3.45 -0.14 -8.63
C VAL A 40 -2.22 -0.46 -9.47
N ARG A 41 -2.39 -0.75 -10.76
CA ARG A 41 -1.28 -1.01 -11.70
C ARG A 41 -0.28 0.15 -11.74
N THR A 42 -0.75 1.37 -11.96
CA THR A 42 0.14 2.55 -12.06
C THR A 42 0.87 2.81 -10.74
N ARG A 43 0.19 2.63 -9.60
CA ARG A 43 0.81 2.80 -8.28
C ARG A 43 1.89 1.75 -8.00
N LEU A 44 1.65 0.49 -8.39
CA LEU A 44 2.64 -0.58 -8.29
C LEU A 44 3.85 -0.33 -9.20
N GLN A 45 3.62 0.17 -10.42
CA GLN A 45 4.71 0.54 -11.34
C GLN A 45 5.59 1.64 -10.74
N ALA A 46 5.01 2.74 -10.28
CA ALA A 46 5.75 3.83 -9.65
C ALA A 46 6.50 3.37 -8.40
N PHE A 47 5.90 2.51 -7.58
CA PHE A 47 6.59 1.94 -6.41
C PHE A 47 7.77 1.05 -6.81
N ALA A 48 7.63 0.24 -7.86
CA ALA A 48 8.73 -0.56 -8.38
C ALA A 48 9.88 0.29 -8.93
N GLU A 49 9.59 1.43 -9.54
CA GLU A 49 10.61 2.42 -9.96
C GLU A 49 11.36 3.00 -8.75
N ILE A 50 10.63 3.44 -7.71
CA ILE A 50 11.24 3.91 -6.45
C ILE A 50 12.17 2.86 -5.82
N LEU A 51 11.82 1.57 -5.91
CA LEU A 51 12.66 0.49 -5.38
C LEU A 51 13.90 0.21 -6.23
N ARG A 52 13.89 0.52 -7.53
CA ARG A 52 15.04 0.33 -8.44
C ARG A 52 16.02 1.50 -8.39
N ASP A 53 15.52 2.69 -8.05
CA ASP A 53 16.32 3.93 -8.00
C ASP A 53 16.98 4.17 -6.62
N LYS A 54 16.84 3.22 -5.69
CA LYS A 54 17.59 3.14 -4.44
C LYS A 54 18.83 2.27 -4.60
#